data_AF-E7ERA2-F1
#
_entry.id   AF-E7ERA2-F1
#
_cell.length_a   1.000
_cell.length_b   1.000
_cell.length_c   1.000
_cell.angle_alpha   90.00
_cell.angle_beta   90.00
_cell.angle_gamma   90.00
#
_symmetry.space_group_name_H-M   'P 1'
#
loop_
_entity.id
_entity.type
_entity.pdbx_description
1 polymer ?
#
loop_
_entity_poly.entity_id
_entity_poly.type
_entity_poly.pdbx_seq_one_letter_code
_entity_poly.pdbx_strand_id
1 'polypeptide(L)' 'MRGLTSAGRKSRGLGKGHKFHHTIGGSRRAAWRRRNTLQLHRYR' A
#
# COMPACT_ATOMS: atom_id res chain seq x y z
N MET A 1 18.85 -2.67 0.25
CA MET A 1 18.13 -3.98 0.29
C MET A 1 16.61 -3.73 0.22
N ARG A 2 15.79 -4.62 -0.39
CA ARG A 2 14.35 -4.37 -0.72
C ARG A 2 13.30 -4.85 0.32
N GLY A 3 13.72 -5.53 1.39
CA GLY A 3 12.80 -6.03 2.43
C GLY A 3 11.85 -7.15 1.96
N LEU A 4 12.34 -8.07 1.12
CA LEU A 4 11.55 -9.19 0.56
C LEU A 4 11.74 -10.52 1.29
N THR A 5 12.75 -10.62 2.18
CA THR A 5 12.96 -11.79 3.03
C THR A 5 11.81 -11.94 4.04
N SER A 6 11.64 -13.14 4.59
CA SER A 6 10.62 -13.37 5.63
C SER A 6 10.75 -12.42 6.81
N ALA A 7 11.97 -12.14 7.26
CA ALA A 7 12.24 -11.15 8.31
C ALA A 7 11.89 -9.72 7.86
N GLY A 8 12.33 -9.30 6.67
CA GLY A 8 12.05 -7.97 6.13
C GLY A 8 10.59 -7.72 5.80
N ARG A 9 9.81 -8.76 5.49
CA ARG A 9 8.38 -8.64 5.20
C ARG A 9 7.57 -8.27 6.45
N LYS A 10 7.97 -8.73 7.64
CA LYS A 10 7.27 -8.45 8.91
C LYS A 10 7.23 -6.95 9.24
N SER A 11 8.33 -6.24 9.02
CA SER A 11 8.41 -4.79 9.29
C SER A 11 7.64 -3.92 8.27
N ARG A 12 7.31 -4.47 7.09
CA ARG A 12 6.52 -3.77 6.06
C ARG A 12 5.06 -3.58 6.45
N GLY A 13 4.57 -4.28 7.48
CA GLY A 13 3.19 -4.18 7.96
C GLY A 13 2.15 -4.68 6.95
N LEU A 14 2.49 -5.69 6.15
CA LEU A 14 1.58 -6.31 5.18
C LEU A 14 0.67 -7.33 5.86
N GLY A 15 -0.62 -7.35 5.51
CA GLY A 15 -1.58 -8.32 6.03
C GLY A 15 -2.96 -8.16 5.42
N LYS A 16 -3.93 -8.91 5.95
CA LYS A 16 -5.35 -8.89 5.54
C LYS A 16 -6.23 -8.36 6.67
N GLY A 17 -7.33 -7.69 6.33
CA GLY A 17 -8.30 -7.15 7.27
C GLY A 17 -8.11 -5.66 7.57
N HIS A 18 -9.05 -5.10 8.33
CA HIS A 18 -9.15 -3.65 8.58
C HIS A 18 -7.89 -3.07 9.26
N LYS A 19 -7.18 -3.86 10.08
CA LYS A 19 -5.94 -3.44 10.75
C LYS A 19 -4.79 -3.10 9.78
N PHE A 20 -4.86 -3.55 8.52
CA PHE A 20 -3.81 -3.36 7.51
C PHE A 20 -4.18 -2.32 6.45
N HIS A 21 -5.13 -1.41 6.73
CA HIS A 21 -5.58 -0.41 5.76
C HIS A 21 -4.46 0.50 5.23
N HIS A 22 -3.39 0.68 6.01
CA HIS A 22 -2.25 1.52 5.64
C HIS A 22 -1.39 0.91 4.53
N THR A 23 -1.52 -0.39 4.24
CA THR A 23 -0.71 -1.10 3.23
C THR A 23 -1.53 -1.64 2.06
N ILE A 24 -2.78 -1.20 1.91
CA ILE A 24 -3.63 -1.56 0.77
C ILE A 24 -2.94 -1.13 -0.54
N GLY A 25 -2.75 -2.08 -1.46
CA GLY A 25 -1.96 -1.86 -2.68
C GLY A 25 -0.47 -2.20 -2.55
N GLY A 26 -0.07 -2.94 -1.51
CA GLY A 26 1.23 -3.61 -1.41
C GLY A 26 2.35 -2.84 -0.67
N SER A 27 2.13 -1.55 -0.37
CA SER A 27 3.03 -0.77 0.49
C SER A 27 2.32 0.47 1.05
N ARG A 28 2.87 1.06 2.12
CA ARG A 28 2.38 2.33 2.67
C ARG A 28 2.40 3.46 1.64
N ARG A 29 3.47 3.55 0.85
CA ARG A 29 3.61 4.58 -0.20
C ARG A 29 2.63 4.37 -1.35
N ALA A 30 2.35 3.12 -1.75
CA ALA A 30 1.32 2.83 -2.75
C ALA A 30 -0.08 3.22 -2.26
N ALA A 31 -0.41 2.88 -1.01
CA ALA A 31 -1.67 3.27 -0.38
C ALA A 31 -1.83 4.80 -0.32
N TRP A 32 -0.78 5.51 0.11
CA TRP A 32 -0.78 6.97 0.18
C TRP A 32 -0.94 7.61 -1.20
N ARG A 33 -0.17 7.19 -2.21
CA ARG A 33 -0.28 7.72 -3.58
C ARG A 33 -1.71 7.59 -4.11
N ARG A 34 -2.31 6.40 -4.01
CA ARG A 34 -3.69 6.16 -4.46
C ARG A 34 -4.71 7.09 -3.78
N ARG A 35 -4.54 7.42 -2.50
CA ARG A 35 -5.45 8.32 -1.77
C ARG A 35 -5.29 9.80 -2.14
N ASN A 36 -4.10 10.18 -2.64
CA ASN A 36 -3.78 11.57 -2.97
C ASN A 36 -3.83 11.83 -4.49
N THR A 37 -4.01 10.80 -5.32
CA THR A 37 -4.21 10.95 -6.77
C THR A 37 -5.67 11.23 -7.07
N LEU A 38 -5.95 12.40 -7.67
CA LEU A 38 -7.25 12.70 -8.25
C LEU A 38 -7.47 11.87 -9.53
N GLN A 39 -8.60 11.16 -9.61
CA GLN A 39 -9.00 10.43 -10.81
C GLN A 39 -9.79 11.35 -11.74
N LEU A 40 -9.25 11.64 -12.92
CA LEU A 40 -9.89 12.44 -13.95
C LEU A 40 -10.21 11.56 -15.15
N HIS A 41 -11.48 11.21 -15.32
CA HIS A 41 -11.94 10.42 -16.46
C HIS A 41 -12.08 11.31 -17.70
N ARG A 42 -11.96 10.71 -18.89
CA ARG A 42 -12.09 11.42 -20.18
C ARG A 42 -13.47 12.08 -20.33
N TYR A 43 -14.50 11.39 -19.87
CA TYR A 43 -15.86 11.90 -19.75
C TYR A 43 -16.31 11.65 -18.31
N ARG A 44 -16.91 12.66 -17.69
CA ARG A 44 -17.46 12.58 -16.33
C ARG A 44 -18.95 12.26 -16.39
#